data_AF-A0A9E4ENQ8-F1
#
_entry.id   AF-A0A9E4ENQ8-F1
#
_cell.length_a   1.000
_cell.length_b   1.000
_cell.length_c   1.000
_cell.angle_alpha   90.00
_cell.angle_beta   90.00
_cell.angle_gamma   90.00
#
_symmetry.space_group_name_H-M   'P 1'
#
loop_
_entity.id
_entity.type
_entity.pdbx_description
1 polymer ?
#
loop_
_entity_poly.entity_id
_entity_poly.type
_entity_poly.pdbx_seq_one_letter_code
_entity_poly.pdbx_strand_id
1 'polypeptide(L)'
;SPMHRGSNQWDNPDWVAEQIEIPADLDGDGANDIVQAHKRLDYTGKMGHRIDGNIAGPLSQDVTFFASTVWRKEPAALLNANLTTPRNTLNTGKLTFSASPSLKLRAGGIYNSSQ
;
A
#
# COMPACT_ATOMS: atom_id res chain seq x y z
N SER A 1 1.32 -17.13 1.41
CA SER A 1 2.42 -17.36 0.46
C SER A 1 2.45 -18.83 0.07
N PRO A 2 2.67 -19.18 -1.22
CA PRO A 2 2.87 -20.57 -1.65
C PRO A 2 4.03 -21.28 -0.94
N MET A 3 5.05 -20.53 -0.48
CA MET A 3 6.25 -21.08 0.17
C MET A 3 6.02 -21.73 1.55
N HIS A 4 4.91 -21.45 2.24
CA HIS A 4 4.62 -22.01 3.57
C HIS A 4 3.42 -22.96 3.58
N ARG A 5 2.88 -23.30 2.40
CA ARG A 5 1.70 -24.14 2.28
C ARG A 5 2.12 -25.61 2.37
N GLY A 6 1.90 -26.24 3.53
CA GLY A 6 2.20 -27.67 3.78
C GLY A 6 3.24 -27.93 4.88
N SER A 7 3.96 -26.91 5.34
CA SER A 7 4.99 -27.05 6.40
C SER A 7 4.51 -26.59 7.78
N ASN A 8 3.26 -26.14 7.91
CA ASN A 8 2.70 -25.71 9.18
C ASN A 8 2.07 -26.91 9.91
N GLN A 9 2.33 -27.07 11.21
CA GLN A 9 1.77 -28.15 12.02
C GLN A 9 0.67 -27.62 12.95
N TRP A 10 -0.39 -27.03 12.37
CA TRP A 10 -1.48 -26.40 13.15
C TRP A 10 -2.25 -27.38 14.05
N ASP A 11 -2.23 -28.67 13.72
CA ASP A 11 -2.87 -29.72 14.52
C ASP A 11 -1.94 -30.28 15.62
N ASN A 12 -0.66 -29.87 15.65
CA ASN A 12 0.30 -30.26 16.68
C ASN A 12 0.30 -29.22 17.82
N PRO A 13 -0.24 -29.55 19.01
CA PRO A 13 -0.34 -28.62 20.12
C PRO A 13 1.03 -28.12 20.62
N ASP A 14 2.06 -28.96 20.55
CA ASP A 14 3.41 -28.59 21.01
C ASP A 14 4.05 -27.55 20.08
N TRP A 15 3.82 -27.69 18.77
CA TRP A 15 4.30 -26.74 17.76
C TRP A 15 3.57 -25.40 17.84
N VAL A 16 2.25 -25.42 18.09
CA VAL A 16 1.45 -24.21 18.27
C VAL A 16 1.80 -23.49 19.57
N ALA A 17 2.09 -24.22 20.64
CA ALA A 17 2.43 -23.65 21.94
C ALA A 17 3.89 -23.15 22.06
N GLU A 18 4.72 -23.38 21.03
CA GLU A 18 6.13 -22.98 21.04
C GLU A 18 6.30 -21.47 21.29
N GLN A 19 7.11 -21.15 22.30
CA GLN A 19 7.45 -19.79 22.68
C GLN A 19 8.95 -19.56 22.47
N ILE A 20 9.29 -18.36 22.01
CA ILE A 20 10.65 -17.91 21.83
C ILE A 20 10.87 -16.65 22.65
N GLU A 21 12.06 -16.54 23.22
CA GLU A 21 12.54 -15.31 23.84
C GLU A 21 13.13 -14.42 22.75
N ILE A 22 12.63 -13.20 22.64
CA ILE A 22 13.18 -12.18 21.77
C ILE A 22 13.98 -11.23 22.67
N PRO A 23 15.27 -10.97 22.35
CA PRO A 23 16.08 -10.00 23.07
C PRO A 23 15.71 -8.55 22.68
N ALA A 24 14.43 -8.26 22.68
CA ALA A 24 13.84 -6.97 22.39
C ALA A 24 12.69 -6.75 23.37
N ASP A 25 12.64 -5.54 23.89
CA ASP A 25 11.58 -5.03 24.76
C ASP A 25 10.49 -4.39 23.90
N LEU A 26 9.43 -5.15 23.64
CA LEU A 26 8.26 -4.79 22.83
C LEU A 26 7.20 -4.05 23.65
N ASP A 27 7.20 -4.16 24.98
CA ASP A 27 6.20 -3.54 25.87
C ASP A 27 6.72 -2.38 26.73
N GLY A 28 8.04 -2.16 26.73
CA GLY A 28 8.74 -1.06 27.38
C GLY A 28 9.17 -1.35 28.82
N ASP A 29 9.14 -2.60 29.28
CA ASP A 29 9.45 -2.99 30.66
C ASP A 29 10.95 -3.19 30.95
N GLY A 30 11.79 -3.13 29.92
CA GLY A 30 13.24 -3.31 29.99
C GLY A 30 13.72 -4.76 30.07
N ALA A 31 12.84 -5.74 29.90
CA ALA A 31 13.15 -7.17 29.86
C ALA A 31 13.04 -7.76 28.44
N ASN A 32 13.49 -9.00 28.28
CA ASN A 32 13.28 -9.76 27.05
C ASN A 32 11.85 -10.28 27.00
N ASP A 33 11.21 -10.17 25.84
CA ASP A 33 9.86 -10.67 25.66
C ASP A 33 9.80 -12.14 25.28
N ILE A 34 8.87 -12.85 25.91
CA ILE A 34 8.49 -14.18 25.51
C ILE A 34 7.27 -14.08 24.58
N VAL A 35 7.44 -14.45 23.32
CA VAL A 35 6.36 -14.45 22.34
C VAL A 35 6.15 -15.83 21.73
N GLN A 36 4.92 -16.09 21.31
CA GLN A 36 4.59 -17.30 20.56
C GLN A 36 5.31 -17.28 19.19
N ALA A 37 6.06 -18.34 18.89
CA ALA A 37 6.82 -18.51 17.65
C ALA A 37 5.89 -18.62 16.42
N HIS A 38 4.74 -19.29 16.59
CA HIS A 38 3.81 -19.59 15.52
C HIS A 38 2.44 -18.95 15.76
N LYS A 39 2.13 -17.88 15.03
CA LYS A 39 0.81 -17.22 15.08
C LYS A 39 0.01 -17.53 13.82
N ARG A 40 -1.22 -18.03 14.00
CA ARG A 40 -2.16 -18.24 12.89
C ARG A 40 -2.72 -16.88 12.47
N LEU A 41 -2.05 -16.24 11.53
CA LEU A 41 -2.55 -15.01 10.92
C LEU A 41 -3.62 -15.36 9.89
N ASP A 42 -4.84 -14.92 10.17
CA ASP A 42 -5.90 -15.00 9.18
C ASP A 42 -5.70 -13.89 8.12
N TYR A 43 -5.33 -14.32 6.92
CA TYR A 43 -5.25 -13.44 5.75
C TYR A 43 -6.53 -13.50 4.91
N THR A 44 -7.47 -14.38 5.26
CA THR A 44 -8.78 -14.51 4.61
C THR A 44 -9.57 -13.23 4.88
N GLY A 45 -10.01 -12.53 3.84
CA GLY A 45 -10.72 -11.25 3.97
C GLY A 45 -9.83 -10.00 3.96
N LYS A 46 -8.50 -10.11 3.87
CA LYS A 46 -7.64 -8.95 3.57
C LYS A 46 -7.75 -8.55 2.10
N MET A 47 -8.75 -7.73 1.80
CA MET A 47 -9.00 -7.19 0.45
C MET A 47 -8.66 -5.71 0.38
N GLY A 48 -7.98 -5.32 -0.69
CA GLY A 48 -7.73 -3.93 -1.04
C GLY A 48 -8.32 -3.62 -2.41
N HIS A 49 -8.57 -2.35 -2.67
CA HIS A 49 -9.05 -1.86 -3.95
C HIS A 49 -8.06 -0.85 -4.50
N ARG A 50 -7.78 -0.97 -5.79
CA ARG A 50 -7.06 0.03 -6.56
C ARG A 50 -7.91 0.43 -7.75
N ILE A 51 -8.10 1.73 -7.91
CA ILE A 51 -8.83 2.31 -9.02
C ILE A 51 -7.90 3.29 -9.71
N ASP A 52 -7.67 3.06 -11.00
CA ASP A 52 -6.84 3.89 -11.85
C ASP A 52 -7.72 4.49 -12.95
N GLY A 53 -7.75 5.81 -13.06
CA GLY A 53 -8.53 6.54 -14.05
C GLY A 53 -7.66 7.54 -14.80
N ASN A 54 -7.70 7.51 -16.13
CA ASN A 54 -6.95 8.42 -16.99
C ASN A 54 -7.86 9.02 -18.04
N ILE A 55 -7.74 10.33 -18.26
CA ILE A 55 -8.39 11.04 -19.35
C ILE A 55 -7.39 11.97 -20.02
N ALA A 56 -7.37 11.97 -21.35
CA ALA A 56 -6.48 12.80 -22.14
C ALA A 56 -7.13 13.16 -23.47
N GLY A 57 -6.73 14.28 -24.04
CA GLY A 57 -7.22 14.68 -25.34
C GLY A 57 -6.80 16.09 -25.75
N PRO A 58 -7.14 16.49 -26.98
CA PRO A 58 -7.02 17.87 -27.42
C PRO A 58 -8.11 18.73 -26.77
N LEU A 59 -7.71 19.85 -26.16
CA LEU A 59 -8.63 20.96 -25.87
C LEU A 59 -8.81 21.84 -27.12
N SER A 60 -7.78 21.94 -27.95
CA SER A 60 -7.79 22.61 -29.26
C SER A 60 -6.75 21.95 -30.19
N GLN A 61 -6.57 22.48 -31.40
CA GLN A 61 -5.51 22.02 -32.32
C GLN A 61 -4.10 22.13 -31.72
N ASP A 62 -3.88 23.12 -30.86
CA ASP A 62 -2.57 23.44 -30.31
C ASP A 62 -2.45 23.13 -28.81
N VAL A 63 -3.57 22.87 -28.12
CA VAL A 63 -3.59 22.58 -26.69
C VAL A 63 -4.08 21.15 -26.45
N THR A 64 -3.29 20.38 -25.71
CA THR A 64 -3.68 19.04 -25.25
C THR A 64 -3.58 18.94 -23.74
N PHE A 65 -4.48 18.19 -23.12
CA PHE A 65 -4.48 17.94 -21.70
C PHE A 65 -4.34 16.45 -21.39
N PHE A 66 -3.84 16.18 -20.19
CA PHE A 66 -3.77 14.86 -19.58
C PHE A 66 -4.09 15.00 -18.09
N ALA A 67 -5.03 14.20 -17.60
CA ALA A 67 -5.35 14.07 -16.20
C ALA A 67 -5.40 12.59 -15.80
N SER A 68 -4.84 12.26 -14.65
CA SER A 68 -4.79 10.91 -14.10
C SER A 68 -5.09 10.95 -12.61
N THR A 69 -5.84 9.97 -12.13
CA THR A 69 -6.09 9.73 -10.72
C THR A 69 -5.84 8.26 -10.40
N VAL A 70 -5.17 8.04 -9.28
CA VAL A 70 -4.96 6.72 -8.70
C VAL A 70 -5.50 6.79 -7.28
N TRP A 71 -6.43 5.90 -6.97
CA TRP A 71 -6.98 5.73 -5.64
C TRP A 71 -6.66 4.33 -5.14
N ARG A 72 -6.13 4.24 -3.92
CA ARG A 72 -5.80 2.97 -3.29
C ARG A 72 -6.36 2.89 -1.87
N LYS A 73 -6.99 1.75 -1.59
CA LYS A 73 -7.36 1.32 -0.24
C LYS A 73 -6.73 -0.04 0.00
N GLU A 74 -5.82 -0.13 0.97
CA GLU A 74 -5.15 -1.37 1.33
C GLU A 74 -5.77 -1.98 2.59
N PRO A 75 -5.76 -3.32 2.75
CA PRO A 75 -6.08 -3.96 4.01
C PRO A 75 -4.96 -3.69 5.04
N ALA A 76 -5.33 -3.57 6.31
CA ALA A 76 -4.41 -3.31 7.40
C ALA A 76 -3.21 -4.30 7.44
N ALA A 77 -2.00 -3.75 7.42
CA ALA A 77 -0.76 -4.47 7.75
C ALA A 77 -0.70 -4.63 9.28
N LEU A 78 -1.41 -5.64 9.77
CA LEU A 78 -1.55 -5.88 11.20
C LEU A 78 -0.25 -6.42 11.81
N LEU A 79 0.49 -5.55 12.50
CA LEU A 79 1.21 -5.88 13.73
C LEU A 79 0.68 -5.09 14.94
N ASN A 80 -0.40 -4.31 14.80
CA ASN A 80 -1.07 -3.59 15.89
C ASN A 80 -2.58 -3.49 15.62
N ALA A 81 -3.42 -3.58 16.65
CA ALA A 81 -4.87 -3.44 16.59
C ALA A 81 -5.37 -2.05 16.15
N ASN A 82 -4.49 -1.04 16.13
CA ASN A 82 -4.80 0.34 15.75
C ASN A 82 -4.22 0.79 14.38
N LEU A 83 -3.60 -0.09 13.59
CA LEU A 83 -2.97 0.27 12.31
C LEU A 83 -3.93 0.09 11.12
N THR A 84 -4.67 1.16 10.76
CA THR A 84 -5.29 1.26 9.43
C THR A 84 -4.35 1.98 8.48
N THR A 85 -4.02 1.41 7.32
CA THR A 85 -3.26 2.15 6.31
C THR A 85 -4.12 3.29 5.76
N PRO A 86 -3.60 4.54 5.77
CA PRO A 86 -4.22 5.71 5.15
C PRO A 86 -4.83 5.47 3.77
N ARG A 87 -5.96 6.12 3.48
CA ARG A 87 -6.38 6.28 2.08
C ARG A 87 -5.31 7.09 1.36
N ASN A 88 -4.84 6.60 0.22
CA ASN A 88 -3.88 7.32 -0.61
C ASN A 88 -4.50 7.65 -1.97
N THR A 89 -4.43 8.93 -2.35
CA THR A 89 -4.86 9.40 -3.66
C THR A 89 -3.73 10.18 -4.32
N LEU A 90 -3.36 9.76 -5.53
CA LEU A 90 -2.37 10.43 -6.37
C LEU A 90 -3.07 10.98 -7.62
N ASN A 91 -3.01 12.29 -7.81
CA ASN A 91 -3.58 12.97 -8.96
C ASN A 91 -2.48 13.65 -9.76
N THR A 92 -2.50 13.50 -11.08
CA THR A 92 -1.55 14.15 -11.98
C THR A 92 -2.30 14.93 -13.03
N GLY A 93 -1.91 16.19 -13.23
CA GLY A 93 -2.44 17.05 -14.29
C GLY A 93 -1.30 17.58 -15.16
N LYS A 94 -1.46 17.52 -16.47
CA LYS A 94 -0.50 18.08 -17.45
C LYS A 94 -1.26 18.77 -18.57
N LEU A 95 -0.77 19.94 -18.94
CA LEU A 95 -1.20 20.74 -20.08
C LEU A 95 -0.01 20.94 -21.01
N THR A 96 -0.24 20.76 -22.30
CA THR A 96 0.75 20.99 -23.35
C THR A 96 0.16 21.96 -24.35
N PHE A 97 0.92 23.00 -24.68
CA PHE A 97 0.58 24.01 -25.67
C PHE A 97 1.67 24.06 -26.74
N SER A 98 1.27 24.04 -28.00
CA SER A 98 2.16 24.22 -29.16
C SER A 98 2.01 25.63 -29.69
N ALA A 99 2.97 26.51 -29.40
CA ALA A 99 2.94 27.90 -29.85
C ALA A 99 3.31 28.05 -31.33
N SER A 100 4.11 27.11 -31.85
CA SER A 100 4.48 27.00 -33.26
C SER A 100 4.92 25.55 -33.56
N PRO A 101 5.15 25.17 -34.83
CA PRO A 101 5.71 23.85 -35.16
C PRO A 101 7.06 23.56 -34.47
N SER A 102 7.79 24.61 -34.06
CA SER A 102 9.11 24.52 -33.43
C SER A 102 9.11 24.78 -31.92
N LEU A 103 8.03 25.31 -31.33
CA LEU A 103 7.98 25.66 -29.91
C LEU A 103 6.79 24.99 -29.19
N LYS A 104 7.10 24.16 -28.20
CA LYS A 104 6.12 23.49 -27.33
C LYS A 104 6.39 23.82 -25.86
N LEU A 105 5.34 24.21 -25.16
CA LEU A 105 5.35 24.49 -23.73
C LEU A 105 4.54 23.40 -23.00
N ARG A 106 5.03 22.97 -21.84
CA ARG A 106 4.37 21.97 -21.00
C ARG A 106 4.35 22.48 -19.57
N ALA A 107 3.19 22.42 -18.95
CA ALA A 107 3.00 22.74 -17.54
C ALA A 107 2.21 21.62 -16.88
N GLY A 108 2.56 21.23 -15.66
CA GLY A 108 1.87 20.16 -14.98
C GLY A 108 2.32 20.00 -13.54
N GLY A 109 1.54 19.26 -12.78
CA GLY A 109 1.75 19.05 -11.35
C GLY A 109 1.22 17.70 -10.90
N ILE A 110 1.67 17.30 -9.72
CA ILE A 110 1.27 16.08 -9.03
C ILE A 110 0.74 16.49 -7.66
N TYR A 111 -0.42 15.97 -7.30
CA TYR A 111 -1.00 16.13 -5.97
C TYR A 111 -1.10 14.76 -5.31
N ASN A 112 -0.56 14.64 -4.10
CA ASN A 112 -0.58 13.42 -3.32
C ASN A 112 -1.24 13.71 -1.97
N SER A 113 -2.16 12.85 -1.55
CA SER A 113 -2.80 12.91 -0.25
C SER A 113 -2.83 11.53 0.38
N SER A 114 -2.20 11.43 1.56
CA SER A 114 -2.24 10.27 2.45
C SER A 114 -2.82 10.73 3.79
N GLN A 115 -3.97 10.17 4.19
CA GLN A 115 -4.63 10.45 5.47
C GLN A 115 -4.37 9.37 6.51
#